data_AF-A0A0Q8CPI6-F1
#
_entry.id   AF-A0A0Q8CPI6-F1
#
_cell.length_a   1.000
_cell.length_b   1.000
_cell.length_c   1.000
_cell.angle_alpha   90.00
_cell.angle_beta   90.00
_cell.angle_gamma   90.00
#
_symmetry.space_group_name_H-M   'P 1'
#
loop_
_entity.id
_entity.type
_entity.pdbx_description
1 polymer ?
#
loop_
_entity_poly.entity_id
_entity_poly.type
_entity_poly.pdbx_seq_one_letter_code
_entity_poly.pdbx_strand_id
1 'polypeptide(L)' 'MKQLSPLFDAPQYAEQFIELARKGSRCRDMEIRAKAVLVDAKGKPIINPRTKAPKVGFSEWPPKQEAA' A
#
# COMPACT_ATOMS: atom_id res chain seq x y z
N MET A 1 -10.02 -7.43 5.55
CA MET A 1 -9.84 -6.75 4.25
C MET A 1 -10.08 -7.80 3.17
N LYS A 2 -11.14 -7.70 2.37
CA LYS A 2 -11.55 -8.75 1.42
C LYS A 2 -11.06 -8.33 0.03
N GLN A 3 -10.06 -9.02 -0.49
CA GLN A 3 -9.51 -8.78 -1.83
C GLN A 3 -10.58 -9.18 -2.87
N LEU A 4 -10.94 -8.28 -3.78
CA LEU A 4 -11.98 -8.50 -4.79
C LEU A 4 -11.57 -9.59 -5.79
N SER A 5 -10.31 -9.57 -6.24
CA SER A 5 -9.66 -10.70 -6.93
C SER A 5 -8.13 -10.49 -6.96
N PRO A 6 -7.33 -11.54 -7.20
CA PRO A 6 -5.89 -11.41 -7.47
C PRO A 6 -5.57 -10.59 -8.73
N LEU A 7 -6.43 -10.65 -9.74
CA LEU A 7 -6.22 -9.97 -11.02
C LEU A 7 -6.42 -8.45 -10.93
N PHE A 8 -7.27 -7.99 -10.01
CA PHE A 8 -7.58 -6.57 -9.82
C PHE A 8 -6.70 -5.88 -8.76
N ASP A 9 -5.59 -6.52 -8.35
CA ASP A 9 -4.62 -5.95 -7.40
C ASP A 9 -3.50 -5.16 -8.11
N ALA A 10 -3.57 -5.03 -9.44
CA ALA A 10 -2.62 -4.24 -10.21
C ALA A 10 -2.93 -2.74 -10.10
N PRO A 11 -1.90 -1.87 -10.09
CA PRO A 11 -2.07 -0.43 -9.89
C PRO A 11 -2.98 0.21 -10.93
N GLN A 12 -2.92 -0.22 -12.21
CA GLN A 12 -3.78 0.32 -13.25
C GLN A 12 -5.29 0.11 -12.98
N TYR A 13 -5.67 -0.99 -12.33
CA TYR A 13 -7.06 -1.26 -11.99
C TYR A 13 -7.51 -0.44 -10.76
N ALA A 14 -6.60 -0.24 -9.80
CA ALA A 14 -6.86 0.60 -8.64
C ALA A 14 -7.08 2.06 -9.06
N GLU A 15 -6.29 2.58 -10.01
CA GLU A 15 -6.47 3.93 -10.58
C GLU A 15 -7.83 4.09 -11.26
N GLN A 16 -8.22 3.14 -12.11
CA GLN A 16 -9.52 3.13 -12.79
C GLN A 16 -10.68 3.11 -11.79
N PHE A 17 -10.57 2.31 -10.74
CA PHE A 17 -11.59 2.25 -9.69
C PHE A 17 -11.73 3.59 -8.96
N ILE A 18 -10.61 4.21 -8.60
CA ILE A 18 -10.59 5.53 -7.94
C ILE A 18 -11.25 6.58 -8.84
N GLU A 19 -10.95 6.57 -10.14
CA GLU A 19 -11.57 7.50 -11.11
C GLU A 19 -13.10 7.34 -11.17
N LEU A 20 -13.59 6.10 -11.28
CA LEU A 20 -15.03 5.82 -11.30
C LEU A 20 -15.71 6.19 -9.98
N ALA A 21 -15.09 5.86 -8.85
CA ALA A 21 -15.62 6.15 -7.53
C ALA A 21 -15.69 7.67 -7.25
N ARG A 22 -14.71 8.46 -7.74
CA ARG A 22 -14.75 9.94 -7.67
C ARG A 22 -15.92 10.54 -8.46
N LYS A 23 -16.29 9.92 -9.60
CA LYS A 23 -17.42 10.37 -10.42
C LYS A 23 -18.77 10.03 -9.77
N GLY A 24 -18.84 8.91 -9.06
CA GLY A 24 -20.10 8.37 -8.50
C GLY A 24 -20.39 8.72 -7.03
N SER A 25 -19.42 9.22 -6.26
CA SER A 25 -19.60 9.44 -4.82
C SER A 25 -18.68 10.52 -4.25
N ARG A 26 -19.04 11.04 -3.05
CA ARG A 26 -18.19 11.97 -2.31
C ARG A 26 -17.07 11.22 -1.59
N CYS A 27 -16.03 10.88 -2.32
CA CYS A 27 -14.80 10.30 -1.78
C CYS A 27 -13.72 11.39 -1.77
N ARG A 28 -13.30 11.87 -0.58
CA ARG A 28 -12.29 12.92 -0.48
C ARG A 28 -10.88 12.41 -0.82
N ASP A 29 -10.46 11.33 -0.17
CA ASP A 29 -9.05 10.91 -0.18
C ASP A 29 -8.93 9.42 -0.50
N MET A 30 -9.10 9.07 -1.78
CA MET A 30 -8.78 7.72 -2.26
C MET A 30 -7.37 7.67 -2.81
N GLU A 31 -6.57 6.78 -2.24
CA GLU A 31 -5.14 6.60 -2.53
C GLU A 31 -4.81 5.12 -2.70
N ILE A 32 -3.79 4.84 -3.53
CA ILE A 32 -3.25 3.50 -3.72
C ILE A 32 -2.17 3.27 -2.67
N ARG A 33 -2.19 2.10 -2.02
CA ARG A 33 -1.18 1.71 -1.03
C ARG A 33 -0.60 0.34 -1.37
N ALA A 34 0.72 0.21 -1.30
CA ALA A 34 1.41 -1.06 -1.51
C ALA A 34 1.76 -1.72 -0.17
N LYS A 35 1.86 -3.05 -0.16
CA LYS A 35 2.48 -3.78 0.96
C LYS A 35 3.99 -3.55 0.92
N ALA A 36 4.54 -3.03 1.99
CA ALA A 36 5.98 -2.79 2.14
C ALA A 36 6.45 -3.07 3.57
N VAL A 37 7.76 -3.22 3.74
CA VAL A 37 8.39 -3.25 5.06
C VAL A 37 8.27 -1.87 5.68
N LEU A 38 7.68 -1.79 6.87
CA LEU A 38 7.59 -0.53 7.59
C LEU A 38 8.98 -0.14 8.11
N VAL A 39 9.41 1.06 7.76
CA VAL A 39 10.63 1.67 8.25
C VAL A 39 10.32 2.68 9.33
N ASP A 40 11.22 2.81 10.29
CA ASP A 40 11.23 3.90 11.26
C ASP A 40 11.63 5.23 10.58
N ALA A 41 11.49 6.37 11.27
CA ALA A 41 11.87 7.70 10.78
C ALA A 41 13.34 7.81 10.33
N LYS A 42 14.18 6.83 10.70
CA LYS A 42 15.60 6.72 10.35
C LYS A 42 15.88 5.74 9.21
N GLY A 43 14.85 5.27 8.49
CA GLY A 43 14.98 4.33 7.36
C GLY A 43 15.29 2.89 7.79
N LYS A 44 15.24 2.56 9.09
CA LYS A 44 15.53 1.21 9.58
C LYS A 44 14.26 0.35 9.60
N PRO A 45 14.27 -0.88 9.08
CA PRO A 45 13.12 -1.79 9.19
C PRO A 45 12.67 -1.97 10.63
N ILE A 46 11.37 -1.83 10.89
CA ILE A 46 10.78 -2.10 12.20
C ILE A 46 10.75 -3.61 12.38
N ILE A 47 11.63 -4.15 13.21
CA ILE A 47 11.72 -5.58 13.48
C ILE A 47 10.80 -5.94 14.65
N ASN A 48 10.00 -7.00 14.51
CA ASN A 48 9.22 -7.51 15.62
C ASN A 48 10.15 -8.28 16.60
N PRO A 49 10.23 -7.90 17.89
CA PRO A 49 11.15 -8.52 18.85
C PRO A 49 10.86 -10.02 19.08
N ARG A 50 9.62 -10.48 18.85
CA ARG A 50 9.23 -11.88 19.07
C ARG A 50 9.56 -12.78 17.88
N THR A 51 9.36 -12.29 16.65
CA THR A 51 9.51 -13.11 15.42
C THR A 51 10.80 -12.82 14.67
N LYS A 52 11.53 -11.75 15.04
CA LYS A 52 12.72 -11.22 14.34
C LYS A 52 12.49 -10.88 12.85
N ALA A 53 11.24 -10.94 12.39
CA ALA A 53 10.87 -10.60 11.03
C ALA A 53 10.61 -9.09 10.90
N PRO A 54 10.90 -8.49 9.73
CA PRO A 54 10.48 -7.13 9.42
C PRO A 54 8.95 -7.02 9.45
N LYS A 55 8.45 -5.94 10.05
CA LYS A 55 7.02 -5.66 10.11
C LYS A 55 6.54 -5.20 8.74
N VAL A 56 5.73 -6.03 8.09
CA VAL A 56 5.06 -5.69 6.83
C VAL A 56 3.79 -4.90 7.13
N GLY A 57 3.60 -3.79 6.41
CA GLY A 57 2.42 -2.93 6.50
C GLY A 57 2.10 -2.30 5.14
N PHE A 58 1.27 -1.26 5.13
CA PHE A 58 0.92 -0.54 3.90
C PHE A 58 1.66 0.80 3.81
N SER A 59 2.41 1.03 2.74
CA SER A 59 3.07 2.29 2.41
C SER A 59 2.36 3.03 1.27
N GLU A 60 2.77 4.27 1.04
CA GLU A 60 2.38 5.06 -0.14
C GLU A 60 2.80 4.34 -1.44
N TRP A 61 1.99 4.51 -2.49
CA TRP A 61 2.30 4.09 -3.86
C TRP A 61 2.77 5.30 -4.68
N PRO A 62 3.81 5.19 -5.52
CA PRO A 62 4.64 4.01 -5.72
C PRO A 62 5.52 3.74 -4.48
N PRO A 63 5.77 2.46 -4.12
CA PRO A 63 6.68 2.16 -3.04
C PRO A 63 8.05 2.77 -3.38
N LYS A 64 8.52 3.71 -2.56
CA LYS A 64 9.88 4.25 -2.69
C LYS A 64 10.83 3.06 -2.61
N GLN A 65 11.42 2.70 -3.75
CA GLN A 65 12.51 1.75 -3.81
C GLN A 65 13.72 2.41 -3.13
N GLU A 66 13.89 2.21 -1.82
CA GLU A 66 15.20 2.40 -1.24
C GLU A 66 16.09 1.27 -1.78
N ALA A 67 17.03 1.68 -2.63
CA ALA A 67 17.99 0.84 -3.33
C ALA A 67 18.68 -0.12 -2.35
N ALA A 68 18.80 -1.38 -2.78
CA ALA A 68 19.64 -2.39 -2.15
C ALA A 68 21.13 -2.03 -2.27
#